data_AF-A0A0P9CYT6-F1
#
_entry.id   AF-A0A0P9CYT6-F1
#
_cell.length_a   1.000
_cell.length_b   1.000
_cell.length_c   1.000
_cell.angle_alpha   90.00
_cell.angle_beta   90.00
_cell.angle_gamma   90.00
#
_symmetry.space_group_name_H-M   'P 1'
#
loop_
_entity.id
_entity.type
_entity.pdbx_description
1 polymer ?
#
loop_
_entity_poly.entity_id
_entity_poly.type
_entity_poly.pdbx_seq_one_letter_code
_entity_poly.pdbx_strand_id
1 'polypeptide(L)'
;MKYVFLAYSDDALLDALPPAERVALCDACAANDEALRASGQLLAAESVQRGEMATMVRVQGGAVEMDAGPHAQSREQLVGLF
;
A
#
# COMPACT_ATOMS: atom_id res chain seq x y z
N MET A 1 -1.67 -15.04 17.36
CA MET A 1 -0.59 -14.08 17.04
C MET A 1 -1.10 -13.18 15.93
N LYS A 2 -0.67 -11.91 15.90
CA LYS A 2 -1.05 -10.95 14.85
C LYS A 2 0.17 -10.65 13.98
N TYR A 3 -0.06 -10.42 12.69
CA TYR A 3 0.96 -10.08 11.71
C TYR A 3 0.50 -8.87 10.92
N VAL A 4 1.44 -8.14 10.35
CA VAL A 4 1.18 -7.10 9.36
C VAL A 4 1.91 -7.51 8.10
N PHE A 5 1.17 -7.64 7.01
CA PHE A 5 1.71 -7.87 5.67
C PHE A 5 1.78 -6.53 4.95
N LEU A 6 2.95 -6.20 4.43
CA LEU A 6 3.16 -4.98 3.66
C LEU A 6 3.30 -5.36 2.19
N ALA A 7 2.39 -4.85 1.36
CA ALA A 7 2.45 -5.05 -0.08
C ALA A 7 3.30 -3.93 -0.71
N TYR A 8 4.34 -4.32 -1.44
CA TYR A 8 5.21 -3.42 -2.18
C TYR A 8 5.05 -3.66 -3.68
N SER A 9 5.10 -2.59 -4.46
CA SER A 9 5.08 -2.68 -5.92
C SER A 9 5.82 -1.53 -6.57
N ASP A 10 6.26 -1.76 -7.81
CA ASP A 10 6.81 -0.75 -8.71
C ASP A 10 5.64 -0.10 -9.46
N ASP A 11 5.37 1.18 -9.19
CA ASP A 11 4.24 1.91 -9.77
C ASP A 11 4.25 1.90 -11.30
N ALA A 12 5.44 1.91 -11.91
CA ALA A 12 5.56 1.86 -13.37
C ALA A 12 5.11 0.51 -13.94
N LEU A 13 5.31 -0.59 -13.21
CA LEU A 13 4.81 -1.91 -13.60
C LEU A 13 3.29 -1.99 -13.45
N LEU A 14 2.74 -1.43 -12.37
CA LEU A 14 1.29 -1.37 -12.18
C LEU A 14 0.61 -0.53 -13.27
N ASP A 15 1.22 0.58 -13.67
CA ASP A 15 0.73 1.45 -14.74
C ASP A 15 0.82 0.80 -16.13
N ALA A 16 1.82 -0.06 -16.33
CA ALA A 16 1.99 -0.80 -17.58
C ALA A 16 0.99 -1.96 -17.75
N LEU A 17 0.28 -2.36 -16.68
CA LEU A 17 -0.70 -3.44 -16.76
C LEU A 17 -1.85 -3.08 -17.71
N PRO A 18 -2.22 -3.97 -18.64
CA PRO A 18 -3.43 -3.82 -19.42
C PRO A 18 -4.65 -3.61 -18.51
N PRO A 19 -5.61 -2.76 -18.89
CA PRO A 19 -6.77 -2.47 -18.03
C PRO A 19 -7.52 -3.70 -17.54
N ALA A 20 -7.66 -4.72 -18.39
CA ALA A 20 -8.31 -5.98 -18.02
C ALA A 20 -7.52 -6.76 -16.95
N GLU A 21 -6.19 -6.77 -17.04
CA GLU A 21 -5.33 -7.43 -16.06
C GLU A 21 -5.32 -6.68 -14.73
N ARG A 22 -5.33 -5.34 -14.76
CA ARG A 22 -5.45 -4.52 -13.55
C ARG A 22 -6.77 -4.77 -12.83
N VAL A 23 -7.89 -4.85 -13.57
CA VAL A 23 -9.20 -5.19 -13.00
C VAL A 23 -9.17 -6.60 -12.40
N ALA A 24 -8.65 -7.60 -13.14
CA ALA A 24 -8.55 -8.96 -12.64
C ALA A 24 -7.69 -9.06 -11.37
N LEU A 25 -6.60 -8.28 -11.27
CA LEU A 25 -5.77 -8.19 -10.07
C LEU A 25 -6.57 -7.63 -8.88
N CYS A 26 -7.29 -6.52 -9.07
CA CYS A 26 -8.12 -5.94 -8.02
C CYS A 26 -9.23 -6.90 -7.55
N ASP A 27 -9.89 -7.58 -8.48
CA ASP A 27 -10.94 -8.56 -8.18
C ASP A 27 -10.39 -9.75 -7.37
N ALA A 28 -9.20 -10.24 -7.72
CA ALA A 28 -8.53 -11.32 -6.99
C ALA A 28 -8.16 -10.89 -5.56
N CYS A 29 -7.64 -9.67 -5.38
CA CYS A 29 -7.36 -9.13 -4.05
C CYS A 29 -8.64 -9.03 -3.21
N ALA A 30 -9.72 -8.46 -3.77
CA ALA A 30 -10.99 -8.32 -3.07
C ALA A 30 -11.58 -9.68 -2.65
N ALA A 31 -11.50 -10.70 -3.52
CA ALA A 31 -11.95 -12.05 -3.21
C ALA A 31 -11.15 -12.69 -2.07
N ASN A 32 -9.82 -12.50 -2.05
CA ASN A 32 -8.97 -12.99 -0.98
C ASN A 32 -9.28 -12.30 0.36
N ASP A 33 -9.46 -10.97 0.34
CA ASP A 33 -9.80 -10.21 1.55
C ASP A 33 -11.13 -10.67 2.14
N GLU A 34 -12.12 -10.93 1.29
CA GLU A 34 -13.42 -11.45 1.73
C GLU A 34 -13.29 -12.86 2.35
N ALA A 35 -12.48 -13.73 1.76
CA ALA A 35 -12.21 -15.05 2.33
C ALA A 35 -11.53 -14.98 3.70
N LEU A 36 -10.52 -14.11 3.85
CA LEU A 36 -9.81 -13.91 5.12
C LEU A 36 -10.69 -13.21 6.17
N ARG A 37 -11.59 -12.32 5.75
CA ARG A 37 -12.58 -11.70 6.63
C ARG A 37 -13.59 -12.72 7.12
N ALA A 38 -14.12 -13.57 6.24
CA ALA A 38 -15.04 -14.64 6.58
C ALA A 38 -14.43 -15.68 7.53
N SER A 39 -13.13 -15.94 7.43
CA SER A 39 -12.41 -16.84 8.35
C SER A 39 -12.02 -16.19 9.68
N GLY A 40 -12.25 -14.88 9.85
CA GLY A 40 -11.85 -14.12 11.05
C GLY A 40 -10.34 -13.86 11.15
N GLN A 41 -9.59 -14.06 10.06
CA GLN A 41 -8.14 -13.89 10.02
C GLN A 41 -7.71 -12.49 9.57
N LEU A 42 -8.56 -11.78 8.81
CA LEU A 42 -8.31 -10.41 8.42
C LEU A 42 -8.71 -9.43 9.53
N LEU A 43 -7.75 -8.67 10.05
CA LEU A 43 -7.99 -7.67 11.08
C LEU A 43 -8.16 -6.27 10.51
N ALA A 44 -7.40 -5.93 9.47
CA ALA A 44 -7.49 -4.71 8.70
C ALA A 44 -6.98 -4.99 7.29
N ALA A 45 -7.43 -4.22 6.30
CA ALA A 45 -6.86 -4.22 4.95
C ALA A 45 -7.05 -2.82 4.38
N GLU A 46 -5.99 -2.22 3.86
CA GLU A 46 -6.06 -0.91 3.22
C GLU A 46 -5.14 -0.86 2.00
N SER A 47 -5.66 -0.31 0.90
CA SER A 47 -4.83 0.09 -0.25
C SER A 47 -4.33 1.52 -0.02
N VAL A 48 -3.05 1.74 -0.28
CA VAL A 48 -2.39 3.03 -0.09
C VAL A 48 -2.25 3.74 -1.43
N GLN A 49 -2.40 5.06 -1.42
CA GLN A 49 -2.14 5.88 -2.62
C GLN A 49 -0.64 5.91 -2.94
N ARG A 50 -0.30 6.39 -4.14
CA ARG A 50 1.09 6.45 -4.60
C ARG A 50 1.99 7.22 -3.64
N GLY A 51 3.27 6.85 -3.62
CA GLY A 51 4.27 7.48 -2.78
C GLY A 51 4.36 9.00 -2.96
N GLU A 52 4.13 9.51 -4.17
CA GLU A 52 4.15 10.96 -4.47
C GLU A 52 3.03 11.74 -3.77
N MET A 53 1.94 11.07 -3.38
CA MET A 53 0.84 11.70 -2.63
C MET A 53 1.08 11.69 -1.11
N ALA A 54 2.15 11.02 -0.65
CA ALA A 54 2.49 10.99 0.76
C ALA A 54 3.03 12.34 1.24
N THR A 55 3.00 12.55 2.56
CA THR A 55 3.70 13.65 3.23
C THR A 55 4.50 13.08 4.38
N MET A 56 5.82 13.21 4.32
CA MET A 56 6.69 12.84 5.42
C MET A 56 6.64 13.93 6.48
N VAL A 57 6.34 13.56 7.72
CA VAL A 57 6.43 14.44 8.88
C VAL A 57 7.58 13.97 9.76
N ARG A 58 8.55 14.85 10.02
CA ARG A 58 9.72 14.57 10.86
C ARG A 58 9.70 15.46 12.10
N VAL A 59 9.89 14.85 13.27
CA VAL A 59 10.04 15.58 14.53
C VAL A 59 11.46 15.41 15.03
N GLN A 60 12.21 16.51 15.13
CA GLN A 60 13.60 16.49 15.58
C GLN A 60 13.88 17.70 16.47
N GLY A 61 14.41 17.46 17.68
CA GLY A 61 14.75 18.54 18.61
C GLY A 61 13.57 19.43 19.04
N GLY A 62 12.34 18.93 18.96
CA GLY A 62 11.12 19.71 19.23
C GLY A 62 10.62 20.55 18.05
N ALA A 63 11.33 20.56 16.91
CA ALA A 63 10.86 21.13 15.65
C ALA A 63 10.12 20.08 14.82
N VAL A 64 9.14 20.54 14.02
CA VAL A 64 8.39 19.73 13.06
C VAL A 64 8.75 20.20 11.65
N GLU A 65 9.19 19.26 10.83
CA GLU A 65 9.46 19.45 9.40
C GLU A 65 8.49 18.57 8.59
N MET A 66 8.08 19.08 7.43
CA MET A 66 7.14 18.39 6.54
C MET A 66 7.65 18.45 5.11
N ASP A 67 7.79 17.28 4.49
CA ASP A 67 8.23 17.14 3.10
C ASP A 67 7.17 16.37 2.31
N ALA A 68 6.89 16.83 1.09
CA ALA A 68 6.02 16.11 0.17
C ALA A 68 6.74 14.88 -0.41
N GLY A 69 6.00 13.79 -0.60
CA GLY A 69 6.50 12.53 -1.13
C GLY A 69 6.82 11.48 -0.06
N PRO A 70 7.35 10.32 -0.48
CA PRO A 70 7.55 9.17 0.39
C PRO A 70 8.74 9.37 1.32
N HIS A 71 8.85 8.53 2.35
CA HIS A 71 9.99 8.58 3.28
C HIS A 71 11.34 8.34 2.58
N ALA A 72 11.37 7.44 1.60
CA ALA A 72 12.55 7.14 0.82
C ALA A 72 12.16 6.96 -0.65
N GLN A 73 13.00 7.44 -1.57
CA GLN A 73 12.89 7.08 -2.97
C GLN A 73 13.40 5.65 -3.14
N SER A 74 12.49 4.74 -3.46
CA SER A 74 12.78 3.33 -3.73
C SER A 74 12.06 2.89 -4.99
N ARG A 75 12.61 1.85 -5.62
CA ARG A 75 12.01 1.25 -6.82
C ARG A 75 10.59 0.76 -6.55
N GLU A 76 10.37 0.13 -5.41
CA GLU A 76 9.06 -0.33 -4.97
C GLU A 76 8.57 0.57 -3.84
N GLN A 77 7.29 0.95 -3.90
CA GLN A 77 6.61 1.75 -2.89
C GLN A 77 5.58 0.89 -2.16
N LEU A 78 5.19 1.30 -0.95
CA LEU A 78 4.12 0.65 -0.20
C LEU A 78 2.79 0.94 -0.88
N VAL A 79 2.08 -0.11 -1.29
CA VAL A 79 0.78 -0.01 -1.99
C VAL A 79 -0.38 -0.57 -1.19
N GLY A 80 -0.11 -1.29 -0.10
CA GLY A 80 -1.17 -1.83 0.75
C GLY A 80 -0.66 -2.48 2.03
N LEU A 81 -1.57 -2.72 2.97
CA LEU A 81 -1.33 -3.39 4.24
C LEU A 81 -2.49 -4.30 4.65
N PHE A 82 -2.17 -5.43 5.29
CA PHE A 82 -3.13 -6.45 5.77
C PHE A 82 -2.73 -6.99 7.15
#